data_AF-A0A6N8HD08-F1
#
_entry.id   AF-A0A6N8HD08-F1
#
_cell.length_a   1.000
_cell.length_b   1.000
_cell.length_c   1.000
_cell.angle_alpha   90.00
_cell.angle_beta   90.00
_cell.angle_gamma   90.00
#
_symmetry.space_group_name_H-M   'P 1'
#
loop_
_entity.id
_entity.type
_entity.pdbx_description
1 polymer ?
#
loop_
_entity_poly.entity_id
_entity_poly.type
_entity_poly.pdbx_seq_one_letter_code
_entity_poly.pdbx_strand_id
1 'polypeptide(L)'
;MIPPEKAIEIVKDYLDRNKINYIRVSEKVMTQKREIPYGAMEGKELTIYTVCYDYEGYYGDAHVFITVNAEDGTLLYGISSSGYLDLT
;
A
#
# COMPACT_ATOMS: atom_id res chain seq x y z
N MET A 1 16.12 -5.21 -2.61
CA MET A 1 14.79 -5.65 -2.12
C MET A 1 14.72 -5.70 -0.61
N ILE A 2 13.83 -4.91 -0.01
CA ILE A 2 13.49 -4.98 1.42
C ILE A 2 12.71 -6.28 1.72
N PRO A 3 12.68 -6.78 2.96
CA PRO A 3 11.85 -7.93 3.30
C PRO A 3 10.36 -7.55 3.36
N PRO A 4 9.42 -8.48 3.10
CA PRO A 4 7.98 -8.21 3.15
C PRO A 4 7.49 -7.60 4.46
N GLU A 5 8.05 -8.04 5.59
CA GLU A 5 7.73 -7.52 6.93
C GLU A 5 8.05 -6.04 7.02
N LYS A 6 9.12 -5.59 6.34
CA LYS A 6 9.49 -4.17 6.29
C LYS A 6 8.47 -3.35 5.52
N ALA A 7 7.84 -3.92 4.48
CA ALA A 7 6.77 -3.24 3.75
C ALA A 7 5.54 -3.02 4.65
N ILE A 8 5.20 -3.99 5.50
CA ILE A 8 4.12 -3.85 6.49
C ILE A 8 4.45 -2.73 7.48
N GLU A 9 5.68 -2.67 7.99
CA GLU A 9 6.12 -1.59 8.89
C GLU A 9 6.00 -0.21 8.24
N ILE A 10 6.43 -0.07 6.98
CA ILE A 10 6.35 1.19 6.23
C ILE A 10 4.88 1.63 6.07
N VAL A 11 4.00 0.69 5.75
CA VAL A 11 2.57 0.98 5.60
C VAL A 11 1.94 1.36 6.94
N LYS A 12 2.25 0.65 8.03
CA LYS A 12 1.78 1.04 9.37
C LYS A 12 2.22 2.44 9.76
N ASP A 13 3.49 2.77 9.55
CA ASP A 13 4.03 4.10 9.83
C ASP A 13 3.35 5.20 8.98
N TYR A 14 3.05 4.93 7.71
CA TYR A 14 2.25 5.85 6.88
C TYR A 14 0.85 6.07 7.46
N LEU A 15 0.16 5.00 7.84
CA LEU A 15 -1.21 5.06 8.37
C LEU A 15 -1.24 5.82 9.71
N ASP A 16 -0.27 5.57 10.59
CA ASP A 16 -0.11 6.27 11.86
C ASP A 16 0.17 7.77 11.66
N ARG A 17 1.11 8.13 10.76
CA ARG A 17 1.43 9.53 10.44
C ARG A 17 0.23 10.30 9.89
N ASN A 18 -0.61 9.63 9.10
CA ASN A 18 -1.82 10.21 8.53
C ASN A 18 -3.05 10.09 9.43
N LYS A 19 -2.90 9.57 10.65
CA LYS A 19 -3.99 9.38 11.63
C LYS A 19 -5.16 8.56 11.05
N ILE A 20 -4.85 7.58 10.20
CA ILE A 20 -5.82 6.63 9.67
C ILE A 20 -6.04 5.56 10.74
N ASN A 21 -7.13 5.72 11.49
CA ASN A 21 -7.50 4.87 12.63
C ASN A 21 -8.60 3.87 12.25
N TYR A 22 -8.90 2.94 13.17
CA TYR A 22 -9.93 1.89 13.00
C TYR A 22 -9.64 0.99 11.79
N ILE A 23 -8.40 0.55 11.70
CA ILE A 23 -7.90 -0.24 10.59
C ILE A 23 -7.30 -1.56 11.05
N ARG A 24 -7.40 -2.56 10.19
CA ARG A 24 -6.69 -3.83 10.33
C ARG A 24 -5.75 -4.02 9.16
N VAL A 25 -4.44 -4.00 9.42
CA VAL A 25 -3.43 -4.25 8.38
C VAL A 25 -3.22 -5.76 8.22
N SER A 26 -3.28 -6.26 6.99
CA SER A 26 -2.98 -7.65 6.66
C SER A 26 -1.50 -7.95 6.84
N GLU A 27 -1.19 -9.11 7.42
CA GLU A 27 0.19 -9.62 7.52
C GLU A 27 0.66 -10.28 6.21
N LYS A 28 -0.24 -10.45 5.24
CA LYS A 28 0.11 -10.99 3.92
C LYS A 28 0.53 -9.85 3.00
N VAL A 29 1.70 -10.02 2.39
CA VAL A 29 2.24 -9.15 1.36
C VAL A 29 2.21 -9.87 0.02
N MET A 30 1.56 -9.27 -0.96
CA MET A 30 1.61 -9.78 -2.33
C MET A 30 2.84 -9.19 -3.02
N THR A 31 3.63 -10.04 -3.69
CA THR A 31 4.79 -9.62 -4.49
C THR A 31 4.49 -9.81 -5.96
N GLN A 32 4.70 -8.78 -6.76
CA GLN A 32 4.50 -8.86 -8.21
C GLN A 32 5.49 -7.93 -8.94
N LYS A 33 5.86 -8.29 -10.17
CA LYS A 33 6.55 -7.38 -11.08
C LYS A 33 5.50 -6.76 -12.00
N ARG A 34 5.43 -5.44 -12.08
CA ARG A 34 4.42 -4.74 -12.87
C ARG A 34 4.89 -3.35 -13.27
N GLU A 35 4.39 -2.86 -14.40
CA GLU A 35 4.42 -1.45 -14.74
C GLU A 35 3.53 -0.63 -13.80
N ILE A 36 4.06 0.44 -13.22
CA ILE A 36 3.35 1.31 -12.30
C ILE A 36 2.29 2.12 -13.06
N PRO A 37 1.01 2.02 -12.69
CA PRO A 37 -0.07 2.66 -13.42
C PRO A 37 -0.37 4.11 -12.99
N TYR A 38 0.24 4.59 -11.89
CA TYR A 38 -0.11 5.88 -11.29
C TYR A 38 1.01 6.41 -10.37
N GLY A 39 1.16 7.73 -10.31
CA GLY A 39 2.00 8.44 -9.34
C GLY A 39 3.45 8.66 -9.79
N ALA A 40 4.36 8.92 -8.84
CA ALA A 40 5.72 9.39 -9.10
C ALA A 40 6.62 8.45 -9.93
N MET A 41 6.21 7.20 -10.14
CA MET A 41 6.94 6.21 -10.93
C MET A 41 6.13 5.60 -12.08
N GLU A 42 5.06 6.27 -12.50
CA GLU A 42 4.20 5.82 -13.61
C GLU A 42 5.00 5.44 -14.87
N GLY A 43 4.62 4.31 -15.50
CA GLY A 43 5.26 3.78 -16.71
C GLY A 43 6.58 3.03 -16.46
N LYS A 44 7.07 2.94 -15.22
CA LYS A 44 8.26 2.13 -14.88
C LYS A 44 7.85 0.71 -14.47
N GLU A 45 8.59 -0.29 -14.93
CA GLU A 45 8.43 -1.67 -14.48
C GLU A 45 9.23 -1.91 -13.20
N LEU A 46 8.54 -2.20 -12.10
CA LEU A 46 9.15 -2.41 -10.78
C LEU A 46 8.69 -3.73 -10.16
N THR A 47 9.52 -4.28 -9.28
CA THR A 47 9.05 -5.28 -8.30
C THR A 47 8.37 -4.53 -7.17
N ILE A 48 7.11 -4.86 -6.90
CA ILE A 48 6.29 -4.18 -5.91
C ILE A 48 5.77 -5.15 -4.85
N TYR A 49 5.56 -4.58 -3.67
CA TYR A 49 4.83 -5.17 -2.59
C TYR A 49 3.49 -4.48 -2.42
N THR A 50 2.43 -5.27 -2.29
CA THR A 50 1.10 -4.76 -2.01
C THR A 50 0.65 -5.25 -0.63
N VAL A 51 0.33 -4.30 0.24
CA VAL A 51 -0.17 -4.52 1.60
C VAL A 51 -1.62 -4.04 1.66
N CYS A 52 -2.53 -4.89 2.14
CA CYS A 52 -3.93 -4.51 2.35
C CYS A 52 -4.13 -4.01 3.77
N TYR A 53 -4.94 -2.97 3.94
CA TYR A 53 -5.59 -2.68 5.20
C TYR A 53 -7.09 -2.54 5.00
N ASP A 54 -7.83 -2.97 6.02
CA ASP A 54 -9.27 -2.93 6.05
C ASP A 54 -9.70 -1.79 6.98
N TYR A 55 -10.62 -0.94 6.52
CA TYR A 55 -11.26 0.06 7.37
C TYR A 55 -12.47 -0.58 8.05
N GLU A 56 -12.47 -0.65 9.38
CA GLU A 56 -13.60 -1.17 10.16
C GLU A 56 -14.69 -0.07 10.25
N GLY A 57 -15.47 0.07 9.17
CA GLY A 57 -16.55 1.03 9.06
C GLY A 57 -17.90 0.48 9.48
N TYR A 58 -18.82 1.35 9.91
CA TYR A 58 -20.18 0.99 10.33
C TYR A 58 -21.03 0.36 9.20
N TYR A 59 -20.63 0.55 7.92
CA TYR A 59 -21.35 0.08 6.74
C TYR A 59 -20.62 -1.04 5.97
N GLY A 60 -19.57 -1.63 6.56
CA GLY A 60 -18.80 -2.73 5.97
C GLY A 60 -17.32 -2.41 5.80
N ASP A 61 -16.52 -3.46 5.63
CA ASP A 61 -15.07 -3.37 5.49
C ASP A 61 -14.71 -2.75 4.14
N ALA A 62 -14.01 -1.60 4.17
CA ALA A 62 -13.42 -1.01 2.97
C ALA A 62 -11.96 -1.47 2.85
N HIS A 63 -11.64 -2.16 1.76
CA HIS A 63 -10.29 -2.64 1.49
C HIS A 63 -9.48 -1.59 0.74
N VAL A 64 -8.31 -1.26 1.26
CA VAL A 64 -7.35 -0.39 0.60
C VAL A 64 -6.02 -1.10 0.47
N PHE A 65 -5.48 -1.09 -0.74
CA PHE A 65 -4.21 -1.74 -1.06
C PHE A 65 -3.13 -0.67 -1.26
N ILE A 66 -2.13 -0.67 -0.40
CA ILE A 66 -0.97 0.21 -0.50
C ILE A 66 0.14 -0.52 -1.26
N THR A 67 0.63 0.12 -2.32
CA THR A 67 1.72 -0.39 -3.14
C THR A 67 3.03 0.28 -2.76
N VAL A 68 4.04 -0.54 -2.51
CA VAL A 68 5.38 -0.16 -2.07
C VAL A 68 6.39 -0.69 -3.09
N ASN A 69 7.40 0.10 -3.45
CA ASN A 69 8.55 -0.38 -4.21
C ASN A 69 9.32 -1.39 -3.37
N ALA A 70 9.42 -2.63 -3.85
CA ALA A 70 10.09 -3.69 -3.10
C ALA A 70 11.60 -3.45 -3.00
N GLU A 71 12.21 -2.65 -3.88
CA GLU A 71 13.65 -2.43 -3.86
C GLU A 71 14.13 -1.55 -2.71
N ASP A 72 13.44 -0.44 -2.46
CA ASP A 72 13.86 0.63 -1.54
C ASP A 72 12.82 1.00 -0.47
N GLY A 73 11.60 0.47 -0.56
CA GLY A 73 10.52 0.78 0.39
C GLY A 73 9.75 2.07 0.08
N THR A 74 9.95 2.70 -1.07
CA THR A 74 9.21 3.90 -1.46
C THR A 74 7.71 3.61 -1.59
N LEU A 75 6.87 4.42 -0.96
CA LEU A 75 5.41 4.39 -1.17
C LEU A 75 5.08 4.88 -2.58
N LEU A 76 4.31 4.10 -3.33
CA LEU A 76 3.99 4.41 -4.73
C LEU A 76 2.58 4.99 -4.86
N TYR A 77 1.57 4.20 -4.51
CA TYR A 77 0.17 4.60 -4.58
C TYR A 77 -0.71 3.66 -3.74
N GLY A 78 -1.86 4.16 -3.33
CA GLY A 78 -2.95 3.34 -2.80
C GLY A 78 -4.00 3.07 -3.87
N ILE A 79 -4.76 1.99 -3.73
CA ILE A 79 -5.92 1.72 -4.57
C ILE A 79 -7.07 1.17 -3.73
N SER A 80 -8.27 1.68 -3.97
CA SER A 80 -9.52 1.21 -3.38
C SER A 80 -10.60 1.11 -4.47
N SER A 81 -11.83 0.74 -4.08
CA SER A 81 -12.98 0.75 -4.99
C SER A 81 -13.29 2.14 -5.57
N SER A 82 -12.81 3.22 -4.94
CA SER A 82 -12.99 4.61 -5.39
C SER A 82 -11.91 5.08 -6.37
N GLY A 83 -10.85 4.30 -6.59
CA GLY A 83 -9.75 4.62 -7.51
C GLY A 83 -8.38 4.68 -6.84
N TYR A 84 -7.45 5.38 -7.49
CA TYR A 84 -6.09 5.56 -7.00
C TYR A 84 -6.02 6.65 -5.91
N LEU A 85 -5.14 6.42 -4.95
CA LEU A 85 -4.81 7.33 -3.87
C LEU A 85 -3.35 7.75 -4.03
N ASP A 86 -3.13 9.06 -4.05
CA ASP A 86 -1.79 9.62 -3.91
C ASP A 86 -1.33 9.45 -2.45
N LEU A 87 -0.08 9.04 -2.27
CA LEU A 87 0.54 8.79 -0.97
C LEU A 87 1.73 9.72 -0.69
N THR A 88 2.02 10.64 -1.62
CA THR A 88 3.10 11.64 -1.48
C THR A 88 2.69 12.90 -0.74
#